data_AF-A0A0B1S540-F1
#
_entry.id   AF-A0A0B1S540-F1
#
_cell.length_a   1.000
_cell.length_b   1.000
_cell.length_c   1.000
_cell.angle_alpha   90.00
_cell.angle_beta   90.00
_cell.angle_gamma   90.00
#
_symmetry.space_group_name_H-M   'P 1'
#
loop_
_entity.id
_entity.type
_entity.pdbx_description
1 polymer ?
#
loop_
_entity_poly.entity_id
_entity_poly.type
_entity_poly.pdbx_seq_one_letter_code
_entity_poly.pdbx_strand_id
1 'polypeptide(L)'
;MGPIGGLSTSIPILYLASFPLYIVTEEAVKILSGVPIDVPRFLKRMIANFCSVDLMSIFCNLFLRSVGMGTEQLSQFNNSRWDVFVSHLPSPSSALNLLHWAQVMRFHELRKLDYGTSRNMEIYGQKQPPLFNLSMITTPMHIFWSSDDTLAPSVDVQEHIIRKLGSALKGSYALSHFTHIDFILGLRATEDVYVPIIRLIYKDLAERAGFKDLPFNMGRWNRTFGRIL
;
A
#
# COMPACT_ATOMS: atom_id res chain seq x y z
N MET A 1 21.28 -7.98 11.67
CA MET A 1 20.67 -7.27 10.53
C MET A 1 20.09 -8.32 9.61
N GLY A 2 18.77 -8.53 9.65
CA GLY A 2 18.08 -9.49 8.76
C GLY A 2 17.49 -8.78 7.54
N PRO A 3 17.38 -9.46 6.38
CA PRO A 3 16.88 -8.87 5.13
C PRO A 3 15.39 -8.49 5.22
N ILE A 4 15.00 -7.37 4.57
CA ILE A 4 13.60 -6.95 4.39
C ILE A 4 12.98 -7.73 3.24
N GLY A 5 12.19 -8.75 3.53
CA GLY A 5 11.39 -9.42 2.49
C GLY A 5 11.57 -10.93 2.45
N GLY A 6 11.21 -11.61 3.54
CA GLY A 6 10.78 -13.00 3.45
C GLY A 6 9.44 -13.08 2.73
N LEU A 7 9.42 -12.83 1.43
CA LEU A 7 8.22 -12.78 0.60
C LEU A 7 7.87 -14.19 0.10
N SER A 8 6.65 -14.63 0.42
CA SER A 8 6.05 -15.85 -0.13
C SER A 8 6.02 -15.79 -1.66
N THR A 9 6.45 -16.86 -2.32
CA THR A 9 6.65 -17.02 -3.77
C THR A 9 5.36 -17.04 -4.62
N SER A 10 4.27 -16.43 -4.14
CA SER A 10 2.91 -16.62 -4.70
C SER A 10 2.31 -15.39 -5.40
N ILE A 11 3.02 -14.26 -5.50
CA ILE A 11 2.54 -13.04 -6.18
C ILE A 11 3.23 -12.92 -7.56
N PRO A 12 2.52 -12.86 -8.71
CA PRO A 12 3.14 -12.76 -10.03
C PRO A 12 3.88 -11.46 -10.32
N ILE A 13 3.67 -10.39 -9.53
CA ILE A 13 4.56 -9.20 -9.56
C ILE A 13 6.01 -9.58 -9.23
N LEU A 14 6.23 -10.65 -8.45
CA LEU A 14 7.57 -11.20 -8.17
C LEU A 14 8.21 -11.85 -9.41
N TYR A 15 7.46 -12.18 -10.47
CA TYR A 15 8.06 -12.58 -11.75
C TYR A 15 8.85 -11.44 -12.40
N LEU A 16 8.45 -10.18 -12.16
CA LEU A 16 9.26 -9.03 -12.58
C LEU A 16 10.58 -8.93 -11.78
N ALA A 17 10.58 -9.39 -10.54
CA ALA A 17 11.79 -9.45 -9.69
C ALA A 17 12.70 -10.67 -10.00
N SER A 18 12.14 -11.73 -10.60
CA SER A 18 12.87 -12.95 -10.97
C SER A 18 13.26 -13.03 -12.45
N PHE A 19 13.01 -11.98 -13.24
CA PHE A 19 13.68 -11.81 -14.53
C PHE A 19 15.19 -11.65 -14.32
N PRO A 20 16.02 -12.57 -14.84
CA PRO A 20 17.46 -12.54 -14.61
C PRO A 20 18.11 -11.44 -15.47
N LEU A 21 18.95 -10.62 -14.82
CA LEU A 21 19.98 -9.73 -15.39
C LEU A 21 19.52 -8.75 -16.49
N TYR A 22 19.13 -7.50 -16.17
CA TYR A 22 19.60 -6.26 -16.85
C TYR A 22 18.86 -4.97 -16.48
N ILE A 23 17.72 -4.99 -15.76
CA ILE A 23 16.84 -3.80 -15.69
C ILE A 23 17.30 -2.69 -14.71
N VAL A 24 18.34 -2.92 -13.90
CA VAL A 24 18.89 -1.88 -13.01
C VAL A 24 20.24 -1.40 -13.52
N THR A 25 20.26 -0.89 -14.74
CA THR A 25 21.43 -0.18 -15.29
C THR A 25 21.10 1.30 -15.50
N GLU A 26 22.13 2.14 -15.61
CA GLU A 26 21.96 3.56 -15.94
C GLU A 26 21.16 3.77 -17.23
N GLU A 27 21.26 2.85 -18.18
CA GLU A 27 20.50 2.86 -19.44
C GLU A 27 19.01 2.67 -19.20
N ALA A 28 18.61 1.73 -18.34
CA ALA A 28 17.20 1.53 -18.00
C ALA A 28 16.62 2.79 -17.33
N VAL A 29 17.37 3.41 -16.42
CA VAL A 29 16.98 4.67 -15.77
C VAL A 29 16.78 5.78 -16.81
N LYS A 30 17.70 5.91 -17.77
CA LYS A 30 17.59 6.90 -18.87
C LYS A 30 16.36 6.65 -19.75
N ILE A 31 16.11 5.40 -20.12
CA ILE A 31 14.96 5.02 -20.98
C ILE A 31 13.64 5.28 -20.27
N LEU A 32 13.55 4.98 -18.97
CA LEU A 32 12.31 5.10 -18.20
C LEU A 32 12.08 6.50 -17.64
N SER A 33 13.10 7.36 -17.63
CA SER A 33 13.00 8.74 -17.16
C SER A 33 12.03 9.55 -18.02
N GLY A 34 11.02 10.13 -17.38
CA GLY A 34 9.98 10.90 -18.06
C GLY A 34 8.91 10.05 -18.77
N VAL A 35 8.95 8.72 -18.67
CA VAL A 35 7.92 7.84 -19.23
C VAL A 35 6.75 7.72 -18.24
N PRO A 36 5.56 8.25 -18.58
CA PRO A 36 4.37 8.03 -17.76
C PRO A 36 3.86 6.60 -17.95
N ILE A 37 3.36 6.03 -16.86
CA ILE A 37 2.60 4.79 -16.85
C ILE A 37 1.16 5.18 -16.54
N ASP A 38 0.32 5.20 -17.57
CA ASP A 38 -1.11 5.40 -17.43
C ASP A 38 -1.86 4.42 -18.32
N VAL A 39 -3.00 3.95 -17.83
CA VAL A 39 -3.90 3.11 -18.60
C VAL A 39 -4.87 4.04 -19.34
N PRO A 40 -4.92 4.00 -20.69
CA PRO A 40 -5.79 4.87 -21.45
C PRO A 40 -7.25 4.78 -21.00
N ARG A 41 -7.96 5.92 -20.97
CA ARG A 41 -9.37 5.99 -20.53
C ARG A 41 -10.29 4.99 -21.24
N PHE A 42 -10.07 4.77 -22.54
CA PHE A 42 -10.87 3.80 -23.29
C PHE A 42 -10.65 2.37 -22.78
N LEU A 43 -9.41 2.01 -22.42
CA LEU A 43 -9.07 0.69 -21.88
C LEU A 43 -9.65 0.52 -20.47
N LYS A 44 -9.55 1.54 -19.61
CA LYS A 44 -10.24 1.56 -18.31
C LYS A 44 -11.75 1.30 -18.46
N ARG A 45 -12.40 1.95 -19.43
CA ARG A 45 -13.83 1.76 -19.71
C ARG A 45 -14.16 0.33 -20.20
N MET A 46 -13.32 -0.26 -21.03
CA MET A 46 -13.51 -1.64 -21.49
C MET A 46 -13.39 -2.63 -20.32
N ILE A 47 -12.36 -2.48 -19.48
CA ILE A 47 -12.17 -3.34 -18.29
C ILE A 47 -13.32 -3.14 -17.30
N ALA A 48 -13.75 -1.90 -17.07
CA ALA A 48 -14.90 -1.59 -16.20
C ALA A 48 -16.16 -2.32 -16.66
N ASN A 49 -16.55 -2.17 -17.94
CA ASN A 49 -17.72 -2.86 -18.49
C ASN A 49 -17.60 -4.38 -18.38
N PHE A 50 -16.40 -4.93 -18.58
CA PHE A 50 -16.14 -6.36 -18.42
C PHE A 50 -16.33 -6.80 -16.96
N CYS A 51 -15.72 -6.12 -15.99
CA CYS A 51 -15.78 -6.50 -14.58
C CYS A 51 -17.16 -6.26 -13.92
N SER A 52 -17.99 -5.36 -14.48
CA SER A 52 -19.35 -5.12 -13.99
C SER A 52 -20.34 -6.26 -14.29
N VAL A 53 -19.97 -7.23 -15.12
CA VAL A 53 -20.78 -8.43 -15.35
C VAL A 53 -20.48 -9.44 -14.26
N ASP A 54 -21.51 -9.91 -13.53
CA ASP A 54 -21.36 -10.79 -12.36
C ASP A 54 -20.42 -11.99 -12.60
N LEU A 55 -20.60 -12.71 -13.72
CA LEU A 55 -19.75 -13.84 -14.07
C LEU A 55 -18.30 -13.43 -14.35
N MET A 56 -18.07 -12.25 -14.94
CA MET A 56 -16.72 -11.77 -15.26
C MET A 56 -16.02 -11.13 -14.06
N SER A 57 -16.77 -10.63 -13.08
CA SER A 57 -16.22 -10.12 -11.83
C SER A 57 -15.32 -11.15 -11.13
N ILE A 58 -15.59 -12.45 -11.31
CA ILE A 58 -14.75 -13.55 -10.81
C ILE A 58 -13.33 -13.45 -11.38
N PHE A 59 -13.18 -13.24 -12.70
CA PHE A 59 -11.87 -13.09 -13.32
C PHE A 59 -11.16 -11.82 -12.85
N CYS A 60 -11.89 -10.73 -12.67
CA CYS A 60 -11.32 -9.49 -12.15
C CYS A 60 -10.84 -9.63 -10.70
N ASN A 61 -11.60 -10.35 -9.85
CA ASN A 61 -11.18 -10.69 -8.48
C ASN A 61 -9.95 -11.60 -8.47
N LEU A 62 -9.90 -12.62 -9.34
CA LEU A 62 -8.72 -13.48 -9.49
C LEU A 62 -7.49 -12.68 -9.93
N PHE A 63 -7.65 -11.74 -10.86
CA PHE A 63 -6.58 -10.87 -11.29
C PHE A 63 -6.07 -10.00 -10.13
N LEU A 64 -6.96 -9.33 -9.39
CA LEU A 64 -6.56 -8.54 -8.22
C LEU A 64 -5.83 -9.40 -7.18
N ARG A 65 -6.34 -10.62 -6.91
CA ARG A 65 -5.70 -11.55 -5.98
C ARG A 65 -4.29 -11.90 -6.43
N SER A 66 -4.11 -12.12 -7.74
CA SER A 66 -2.80 -12.42 -8.30
C SER A 66 -1.83 -11.26 -8.05
N VAL A 67 -2.20 -10.01 -8.33
CA VAL A 67 -1.31 -8.85 -8.11
C VAL A 67 -1.19 -8.40 -6.65
N GLY A 68 -1.72 -9.20 -5.71
CA GLY A 68 -1.67 -8.92 -4.28
C GLY A 68 -2.57 -7.78 -3.81
N MET A 69 -3.48 -7.31 -4.68
CA MET A 69 -4.43 -6.23 -4.43
C MET A 69 -5.87 -6.74 -4.26
N GLY A 70 -6.10 -8.05 -4.23
CA GLY A 70 -7.44 -8.64 -4.29
C GLY A 70 -7.79 -9.48 -3.09
N THR A 71 -9.06 -9.82 -3.00
CA THR A 71 -9.69 -10.16 -1.72
C THR A 71 -9.49 -11.60 -1.28
N GLU A 72 -9.57 -11.69 0.04
CA GLU A 72 -9.61 -12.84 0.93
C GLU A 72 -10.74 -13.84 0.62
N GLN A 73 -10.78 -14.92 1.40
CA GLN A 73 -11.76 -15.99 1.31
C GLN A 73 -13.18 -15.52 1.68
N LEU A 74 -13.32 -14.40 2.40
CA LEU A 74 -14.58 -13.70 2.64
C LEU A 74 -14.67 -12.51 1.66
N SER A 75 -15.77 -12.37 0.93
CA SER A 75 -15.90 -11.32 -0.09
C SER A 75 -16.05 -9.93 0.55
N GLN A 76 -14.93 -9.26 0.89
CA GLN A 76 -14.94 -7.87 1.38
C GLN A 76 -15.07 -6.82 0.28
N PHE A 77 -15.08 -7.20 -0.99
CA PHE A 77 -15.20 -6.28 -2.10
C PHE A 77 -16.63 -6.19 -2.64
N ASN A 78 -17.12 -4.96 -2.85
CA ASN A 78 -18.42 -4.73 -3.47
C ASN A 78 -18.33 -4.88 -5.01
N ASN A 79 -18.66 -6.07 -5.50
CA ASN A 79 -18.62 -6.39 -6.94
C ASN A 79 -19.51 -5.47 -7.80
N SER A 80 -20.60 -4.93 -7.26
CA SER A 80 -21.47 -4.01 -8.00
C SER A 80 -20.82 -2.65 -8.27
N ARG A 81 -19.60 -2.39 -7.76
CA ARG A 81 -18.87 -1.12 -7.91
C ARG A 81 -17.58 -1.25 -8.73
N TRP A 82 -17.40 -2.36 -9.45
CA TRP A 82 -16.26 -2.57 -10.33
C TRP A 82 -16.05 -1.43 -11.34
N ASP A 83 -17.14 -0.87 -11.87
CA ASP A 83 -17.12 0.25 -12.80
C ASP A 83 -16.46 1.50 -12.21
N VAL A 84 -16.80 1.82 -10.97
CA VAL A 84 -16.22 2.95 -10.23
C VAL A 84 -14.74 2.69 -9.97
N PHE A 85 -14.38 1.50 -9.47
CA PHE A 85 -13.00 1.26 -9.08
C PHE A 85 -12.03 1.22 -10.27
N VAL A 86 -12.39 0.54 -11.36
CA VAL A 86 -11.53 0.41 -12.54
C VAL A 86 -11.46 1.70 -13.37
N SER A 87 -12.49 2.55 -13.33
CA SER A 87 -12.43 3.85 -14.00
C SER A 87 -11.44 4.81 -13.33
N HIS A 88 -11.16 4.62 -12.04
CA HIS A 88 -10.24 5.46 -11.26
C HIS A 88 -8.88 4.81 -10.95
N LEU A 89 -8.81 3.48 -10.91
CA LEU A 89 -7.60 2.72 -10.61
C LEU A 89 -7.14 1.87 -11.81
N PRO A 90 -5.83 1.76 -12.07
CA PRO A 90 -4.75 2.46 -11.38
C PRO A 90 -4.72 3.94 -11.76
N SER A 91 -4.30 4.77 -10.82
CA SER A 91 -3.93 6.15 -11.10
C SER A 91 -2.58 6.20 -11.84
N PRO A 92 -2.35 7.22 -12.70
CA PRO A 92 -1.09 7.36 -13.42
C PRO A 92 0.12 7.37 -12.47
N SER A 93 1.21 6.76 -12.89
CA SER A 93 2.50 6.77 -12.21
C SER A 93 3.64 7.01 -13.21
N SER A 94 4.90 6.93 -12.77
CA SER A 94 6.06 6.99 -13.67
C SER A 94 6.75 5.63 -13.76
N ALA A 95 7.39 5.36 -14.90
CA ALA A 95 8.15 4.12 -15.06
C ALA A 95 9.34 4.06 -14.07
N LEU A 96 9.90 5.21 -13.69
CA LEU A 96 10.92 5.29 -12.62
C LEU A 96 10.39 4.88 -11.25
N ASN A 97 9.11 5.17 -10.94
CA ASN A 97 8.51 4.70 -9.69
C ASN A 97 8.40 3.17 -9.68
N LEU A 98 7.98 2.56 -10.78
CA LEU A 98 7.96 1.09 -10.91
C LEU A 98 9.37 0.48 -10.84
N LEU A 99 10.36 1.13 -11.45
CA LEU A 99 11.77 0.73 -11.34
C LEU A 99 12.24 0.79 -9.88
N HIS A 100 11.89 1.84 -9.14
CA HIS A 100 12.25 1.96 -7.73
C HIS A 100 11.62 0.84 -6.88
N TRP A 101 10.35 0.51 -7.11
CA TRP A 101 9.71 -0.64 -6.47
C TRP A 101 10.43 -1.96 -6.79
N ALA A 102 10.82 -2.17 -8.06
CA ALA A 102 11.59 -3.35 -8.46
C ALA A 102 12.97 -3.41 -7.76
N GLN A 103 13.63 -2.27 -7.57
CA GLN A 103 14.88 -2.20 -6.81
C GLN A 103 14.68 -2.55 -5.34
N VAL A 104 13.63 -2.03 -4.69
CA VAL A 104 13.32 -2.35 -3.29
C VAL A 104 13.05 -3.84 -3.12
N MET A 105 12.25 -4.44 -4.02
CA MET A 105 11.97 -5.88 -4.00
C MET A 105 13.23 -6.72 -4.25
N ARG A 106 14.10 -6.30 -5.16
CA ARG A 106 15.33 -7.05 -5.50
C ARG A 106 16.39 -6.98 -4.40
N PHE A 107 16.58 -5.80 -3.83
CA PHE A 107 17.66 -5.57 -2.85
C PHE A 107 17.23 -5.76 -1.41
N HIS A 108 15.93 -5.93 -1.13
CA HIS A 108 15.42 -6.14 0.21
C HIS A 108 15.80 -5.00 1.17
N GLU A 109 15.84 -3.79 0.63
CA GLU A 109 16.30 -2.60 1.33
C GLU A 109 15.49 -1.36 0.93
N LEU A 110 15.01 -0.64 1.95
CA LEU A 110 14.35 0.65 1.76
C LEU A 110 15.43 1.73 1.59
N ARG A 111 15.76 2.05 0.34
CA ARG A 111 16.73 3.08 -0.04
C ARG A 111 16.15 4.03 -1.09
N LYS A 112 16.81 5.16 -1.32
CA LYS A 112 16.46 6.04 -2.44
C LYS A 112 16.65 5.30 -3.79
N LEU A 113 15.99 5.79 -4.85
CA LEU A 113 16.10 5.23 -6.19
C LEU A 113 17.57 5.16 -6.63
N ASP A 114 18.01 4.00 -7.08
CA ASP A 114 19.33 3.81 -7.66
C ASP A 114 19.30 4.26 -9.12
N TYR A 115 19.95 5.38 -9.42
CA TYR A 115 20.07 5.90 -10.78
C TYR A 115 21.28 5.32 -11.54
N GLY A 116 22.06 4.45 -10.88
CA GLY A 116 23.39 3.99 -11.28
C GLY A 116 24.52 4.93 -10.83
N THR A 117 25.75 4.44 -10.89
CA THR A 117 26.89 5.00 -10.15
C THR A 117 27.17 6.47 -10.48
N SER A 118 27.20 6.84 -11.77
CA SER A 118 27.52 8.19 -12.20
C SER A 118 26.47 9.19 -11.71
N ARG A 119 25.19 8.84 -11.87
CA ARG A 119 24.09 9.72 -11.48
C ARG A 119 23.86 9.73 -9.97
N ASN A 120 24.12 8.64 -9.27
CA ASN A 120 24.12 8.60 -7.81
C ASN A 120 25.21 9.50 -7.22
N MET A 121 26.42 9.52 -7.80
CA MET A 121 27.46 10.44 -7.37
C MET A 121 27.03 11.90 -7.55
N GLU A 122 26.34 12.22 -8.64
CA GLU A 122 25.82 13.58 -8.88
C GLU A 122 24.69 13.97 -7.92
N ILE A 123 23.71 13.09 -7.69
CA ILE A 123 22.52 13.40 -6.87
C ILE A 123 22.82 13.25 -5.37
N TYR A 124 23.58 12.23 -4.98
CA TYR A 124 23.79 11.83 -3.59
C TYR A 124 25.20 12.07 -3.08
N GLY A 125 26.17 12.35 -3.95
CA GLY A 125 27.58 12.44 -3.57
C GLY A 125 28.24 11.09 -3.25
N GLN A 126 27.54 9.97 -3.50
CA GLN A 126 28.01 8.61 -3.20
C GLN A 126 27.51 7.63 -4.27
N LYS A 127 28.29 6.55 -4.50
CA LYS A 127 28.02 5.58 -5.59
C LYS A 127 26.72 4.80 -5.40
N GLN A 128 26.35 4.50 -4.17
CA GLN A 128 25.11 3.79 -3.82
C GLN A 128 24.10 4.78 -3.23
N PRO A 129 22.80 4.65 -3.53
CA PRO A 129 21.80 5.51 -2.93
C PRO A 129 21.71 5.28 -1.41
N PRO A 130 21.48 6.32 -0.60
CA PRO A 130 21.40 6.19 0.85
C PRO A 130 20.13 5.44 1.27
N LEU A 131 20.26 4.68 2.37
CA LEU A 131 19.15 3.98 3.02
C LEU A 131 18.22 4.96 3.75
N PHE A 132 16.94 4.64 3.80
CA PHE A 132 15.99 5.34 4.66
C PHE A 132 16.10 4.82 6.10
N ASN A 133 16.48 5.70 7.02
CA ASN A 133 16.54 5.36 8.43
C ASN A 133 15.20 5.64 9.13
N LEU A 134 14.38 4.60 9.30
CA LEU A 134 13.07 4.72 9.95
C LEU A 134 13.17 5.10 11.44
N SER A 135 14.31 4.91 12.09
CA SER A 135 14.50 5.34 13.49
C SER A 135 14.55 6.86 13.65
N MET A 136 14.72 7.61 12.55
CA MET A 136 14.70 9.07 12.55
C MET A 136 13.28 9.63 12.43
N ILE A 137 12.27 8.79 12.22
CA ILE A 137 10.87 9.23 12.21
C ILE A 137 10.49 9.58 13.65
N THR A 138 10.05 10.81 13.87
CA THR A 138 9.61 11.31 15.20
C THR A 138 8.11 11.57 15.25
N THR A 139 7.44 11.65 14.10
CA THR A 139 6.00 11.83 14.00
C THR A 139 5.27 10.66 14.66
N PRO A 140 4.33 10.88 15.59
CA PRO A 140 3.50 9.82 16.16
C PRO A 140 2.72 9.07 15.08
N MET A 141 2.84 7.74 15.04
CA MET A 141 2.20 6.88 14.03
C MET A 141 1.42 5.74 14.65
N HIS A 142 0.29 5.43 14.03
CA HIS A 142 -0.52 4.25 14.29
C HIS A 142 -0.52 3.41 13.00
N ILE A 143 -0.28 2.10 13.11
CA ILE A 143 -0.15 1.20 11.96
C ILE A 143 -1.27 0.17 11.98
N PHE A 144 -2.08 0.13 10.93
CA PHE A 144 -3.03 -0.93 10.65
C PHE A 144 -2.41 -1.87 9.62
N TRP A 145 -2.47 -3.18 9.85
CA TRP A 145 -1.87 -4.18 8.97
C TRP A 145 -2.59 -5.52 9.09
N SER A 146 -2.33 -6.44 8.17
CA SER A 146 -2.96 -7.77 8.14
C SER A 146 -1.98 -8.83 7.68
N SER A 147 -2.12 -10.06 8.16
CA SER A 147 -1.36 -11.21 7.66
C SER A 147 -1.70 -11.58 6.23
N ASP A 148 -2.90 -11.20 5.78
CA ASP A 148 -3.47 -11.58 4.49
C ASP A 148 -3.15 -10.51 3.42
N ASP A 149 -2.45 -9.43 3.81
CA ASP A 149 -1.88 -8.45 2.89
C ASP A 149 -0.57 -9.00 2.29
N THR A 150 -0.68 -9.45 1.05
CA THR A 150 0.48 -9.99 0.32
C THR A 150 1.41 -8.90 -0.22
N LEU A 151 0.93 -7.66 -0.40
CA LEU A 151 1.76 -6.55 -0.89
C LEU A 151 2.55 -5.89 0.25
N ALA A 152 2.01 -5.90 1.46
CA ALA A 152 2.69 -5.53 2.69
C ALA A 152 2.70 -6.70 3.70
N PRO A 153 3.53 -7.74 3.47
CA PRO A 153 3.57 -8.91 4.32
C PRO A 153 3.80 -8.57 5.79
N SER A 154 3.18 -9.35 6.67
CA SER A 154 3.32 -9.19 8.12
C SER A 154 4.76 -9.15 8.61
N VAL A 155 5.66 -9.93 8.00
CA VAL A 155 7.11 -9.91 8.32
C VAL A 155 7.71 -8.54 8.03
N ASP A 156 7.41 -7.95 6.88
CA ASP A 156 7.92 -6.61 6.52
C ASP A 156 7.39 -5.53 7.44
N VAL A 157 6.09 -5.58 7.74
CA VAL A 157 5.48 -4.63 8.68
C VAL A 157 6.08 -4.77 10.08
N GLN A 158 6.17 -5.99 10.63
CA GLN A 158 6.62 -6.20 12.01
C GLN A 158 8.13 -5.97 12.17
N GLU A 159 8.94 -6.64 11.34
CA GLU A 159 10.39 -6.69 11.50
C GLU A 159 11.10 -5.46 10.93
N HIS A 160 10.49 -4.83 9.92
CA HIS A 160 11.19 -3.81 9.13
C HIS A 160 10.57 -2.42 9.23
N ILE A 161 9.32 -2.30 9.66
CA ILE A 161 8.68 -1.03 9.97
C ILE A 161 8.53 -0.88 11.50
N ILE A 162 7.63 -1.62 12.13
CA ILE A 162 7.22 -1.50 13.54
C ILE A 162 8.44 -1.48 14.48
N ARG A 163 9.34 -2.47 14.37
CA ARG A 163 10.54 -2.55 15.23
C ARG A 163 11.49 -1.36 15.07
N LYS A 164 11.53 -0.73 13.90
CA LYS A 164 12.47 0.37 13.61
C LYS A 164 11.92 1.75 13.99
N LEU A 165 10.61 1.88 14.17
CA LEU A 165 9.97 3.18 14.49
C LEU A 165 10.19 3.64 15.93
N GLY A 166 10.57 2.75 16.84
CA GLY A 166 10.85 3.10 18.23
C GLY A 166 9.71 3.90 18.87
N SER A 167 10.04 5.08 19.43
CA SER A 167 9.07 5.93 20.15
C SER A 167 8.01 6.60 19.27
N ALA A 168 8.19 6.61 17.94
CA ALA A 168 7.20 7.13 17.01
C ALA A 168 5.96 6.24 16.93
N LEU A 169 6.09 4.93 17.15
CA LEU A 169 4.95 4.02 17.13
C LEU A 169 4.08 4.21 18.39
N LYS A 170 2.82 4.61 18.19
CA LYS A 170 1.82 4.80 19.25
C LYS A 170 0.82 3.65 19.35
N GLY A 171 0.60 2.94 18.25
CA GLY A 171 -0.24 1.74 18.23
C GLY A 171 -0.05 0.91 16.97
N SER A 172 -0.25 -0.39 17.11
CA SER A 172 -0.24 -1.35 16.00
C SER A 172 -1.49 -2.21 16.09
N TYR A 173 -2.23 -2.31 14.98
CA TYR A 173 -3.53 -2.95 14.90
C TYR A 173 -3.49 -4.00 13.78
N ALA A 174 -3.44 -5.26 14.17
CA ALA A 174 -3.52 -6.39 13.25
C ALA A 174 -4.99 -6.69 12.96
N LEU A 175 -5.41 -6.56 11.71
CA LEU A 175 -6.74 -6.91 11.25
C LEU A 175 -6.74 -8.31 10.65
N SER A 176 -7.76 -9.09 10.99
CA SER A 176 -7.95 -10.42 10.42
C SER A 176 -8.68 -10.31 9.08
N HIS A 177 -8.11 -11.00 8.10
CA HIS A 177 -8.66 -11.14 6.77
C HIS A 177 -8.87 -9.81 6.05
N PHE A 178 -7.83 -8.99 6.05
CA PHE A 178 -7.74 -7.82 5.17
C PHE A 178 -6.64 -8.07 4.16
N THR A 179 -6.94 -7.93 2.87
CA THR A 179 -5.91 -7.84 1.84
C THR A 179 -5.56 -6.37 1.58
N HIS A 180 -4.59 -6.11 0.70
CA HIS A 180 -4.05 -4.77 0.52
C HIS A 180 -5.11 -3.71 0.20
N ILE A 181 -6.10 -4.06 -0.64
CA ILE A 181 -7.14 -3.11 -1.05
C ILE A 181 -8.25 -2.95 -0.01
N ASP A 182 -8.41 -3.92 0.90
CA ASP A 182 -9.52 -3.93 1.86
C ASP A 182 -9.42 -2.77 2.86
N PHE A 183 -8.22 -2.27 3.14
CA PHE A 183 -8.04 -1.05 3.94
C PHE A 183 -8.68 0.20 3.33
N ILE A 184 -9.01 0.17 2.04
CA ILE A 184 -9.63 1.27 1.29
C ILE A 184 -11.06 0.90 0.83
N LEU A 185 -11.24 -0.31 0.29
CA LEU A 185 -12.46 -0.73 -0.40
C LEU A 185 -13.21 -1.86 0.30
N GLY A 186 -12.68 -2.37 1.42
CA GLY A 186 -13.27 -3.46 2.17
C GLY A 186 -14.61 -3.05 2.78
N LEU A 187 -15.62 -3.93 2.71
CA LEU A 187 -16.94 -3.70 3.31
C LEU A 187 -16.85 -3.46 4.82
N ARG A 188 -15.84 -4.02 5.49
CA ARG A 188 -15.59 -3.81 6.93
C ARG A 188 -14.67 -2.62 7.24
N ALA A 189 -14.06 -1.97 6.23
CA ALA A 189 -13.09 -0.90 6.44
C ALA A 189 -13.65 0.24 7.30
N THR A 190 -14.94 0.55 7.17
CA THR A 190 -15.61 1.56 8.00
C THR A 190 -15.48 1.27 9.49
N GLU A 191 -15.85 0.07 9.91
CA GLU A 191 -15.88 -0.30 11.33
C GLU A 191 -14.49 -0.67 11.87
N ASP A 192 -13.67 -1.36 11.05
CA ASP A 192 -12.41 -1.93 11.50
C ASP A 192 -11.21 -0.98 11.31
N VAL A 193 -11.30 0.00 10.42
CA VAL A 193 -10.22 0.94 10.09
C VAL A 193 -10.64 2.38 10.37
N TYR A 194 -11.68 2.88 9.71
CA TYR A 194 -12.01 4.31 9.68
C TYR A 194 -12.51 4.83 11.03
N VAL A 195 -13.45 4.11 11.66
CA VAL A 195 -13.96 4.47 12.98
C VAL A 195 -12.84 4.45 14.04
N PRO A 196 -11.96 3.43 14.12
CA PRO A 196 -10.78 3.47 14.97
C PRO A 196 -9.84 4.65 14.71
N ILE A 197 -9.54 4.97 13.44
CA ILE A 197 -8.71 6.14 13.08
C ILE A 197 -9.34 7.43 13.63
N ILE A 198 -10.65 7.62 13.42
CA ILE A 198 -11.37 8.80 13.92
C ILE A 198 -11.26 8.88 15.45
N ARG A 199 -11.43 7.76 16.16
CA ARG A 199 -11.28 7.72 17.63
C ARG A 199 -9.87 8.11 18.07
N LEU A 200 -8.83 7.62 17.38
CA LEU A 200 -7.44 7.96 17.66
C LEU A 200 -7.18 9.45 17.47
N ILE A 201 -7.71 10.05 16.40
CA ILE A 201 -7.60 11.50 16.14
C ILE A 201 -8.27 12.29 17.25
N TYR A 202 -9.51 11.96 17.62
CA TYR A 202 -10.21 12.68 18.69
C TYR A 202 -9.53 12.53 20.05
N LYS A 203 -8.95 11.36 20.34
CA LYS A 203 -8.18 11.14 21.56
C LYS A 203 -6.95 12.03 21.61
N ASP A 204 -6.16 12.09 20.53
CA ASP A 204 -5.00 12.98 20.43
C ASP A 204 -5.40 14.46 20.56
N LEU A 205 -6.49 14.88 19.94
CA LEU A 205 -7.00 16.25 20.08
C LEU A 205 -7.45 16.58 21.52
N ALA A 206 -8.14 15.65 22.18
CA ALA A 206 -8.57 15.82 23.57
C ALA A 206 -7.37 15.92 24.53
N GLU A 207 -6.38 15.04 24.37
CA GLU A 207 -5.14 15.06 25.15
C GLU A 207 -4.38 16.38 24.97
N ARG A 208 -4.25 16.88 23.73
CA ARG A 208 -3.61 18.18 23.45
C ARG A 208 -4.36 19.37 24.04
N ALA A 209 -5.68 19.28 24.16
CA ALA A 209 -6.51 20.30 24.77
C ALA A 209 -6.62 20.16 26.32
N GLY A 210 -6.00 19.14 26.91
CA GLY A 210 -6.02 18.90 28.36
C GLY A 210 -7.32 18.25 28.88
N PHE A 211 -8.16 17.71 28.00
CA PHE A 211 -9.35 16.95 28.41
C PHE A 211 -8.96 15.51 28.79
N LYS A 212 -9.44 15.03 29.95
CA LYS A 212 -9.23 13.65 30.41
C LYS A 212 -10.17 12.64 29.75
N ASP A 213 -11.33 13.10 29.28
CA ASP A 213 -12.36 12.31 28.62
C ASP A 213 -12.69 12.89 27.24
N LEU A 214 -13.04 12.01 26.29
CA LEU A 214 -13.48 12.44 24.96
C LEU A 214 -14.75 13.31 25.09
N PRO A 215 -14.76 14.57 24.63
CA PRO A 215 -15.94 15.44 24.72
C PRO A 215 -17.09 15.01 23.79
N PHE A 216 -16.94 13.88 23.08
CA PHE A 216 -17.78 13.49 21.95
C PHE A 216 -18.56 12.19 22.21
N ASN A 217 -19.90 12.26 22.19
CA ASN A 217 -20.78 11.11 22.40
C ASN A 217 -20.95 10.28 21.11
N MET A 218 -20.27 9.14 21.02
CA MET A 218 -20.29 8.24 19.86
C MET A 218 -21.66 7.60 19.56
N GLY A 219 -22.57 7.53 20.52
CA GLY A 219 -23.92 7.00 20.29
C GLY A 219 -24.77 7.86 19.33
N ARG A 220 -24.34 9.10 19.04
CA ARG A 220 -24.97 9.95 18.01
C ARG A 220 -24.42 9.64 16.60
N TRP A 221 -23.15 9.23 16.49
CA TRP A 221 -22.49 8.98 15.19
C TRP A 221 -23.02 7.73 14.47
N ASN A 222 -23.20 6.61 15.18
CA ASN A 222 -23.80 5.40 14.59
C ASN A 222 -25.21 5.66 14.02
N ARG A 223 -25.94 6.66 14.55
CA ARG A 223 -27.27 7.05 14.08
C ARG A 223 -27.25 8.03 12.91
N THR A 224 -26.20 8.85 12.78
CA THR A 224 -26.13 9.90 11.75
C THR A 224 -25.41 9.43 10.49
N PHE A 225 -24.36 8.62 10.59
CA PHE A 225 -23.61 8.14 9.42
C PHE A 225 -23.94 6.71 8.99
N GLY A 226 -24.50 5.86 9.87
CA GLY A 226 -25.06 4.56 9.47
C GLY A 226 -26.29 4.64 8.56
N ARG A 227 -26.74 5.86 8.20
CA ARG A 227 -27.80 6.12 7.23
C ARG A 227 -27.33 6.84 5.96
N ILE A 228 -26.05 7.23 5.88
CA ILE A 228 -25.49 8.00 4.75
C ILE A 228 -24.59 7.12 3.86
N LEU A 229 -24.38 5.85 4.21
CA LEU A 229 -23.70 4.85 3.39
C LEU A 229 -24.55 3.59 3.26
#